data_AF-A0A016WNN4-F1
#
_entry.id   AF-A0A016WNN4-F1
#
_cell.length_a   1.000
_cell.length_b   1.000
_cell.length_c   1.000
_cell.angle_alpha   90.00
_cell.angle_beta   90.00
_cell.angle_gamma   90.00
#
_symmetry.space_group_name_H-M   'P 1'
#
loop_
_entity.id
_entity.type
_entity.pdbx_description
1 polymer ?
#
loop_
_entity_poly.entity_id
_entity_poly.type
_entity_poly.pdbx_seq_one_letter_code
_entity_poly.pdbx_strand_id
1 'polypeptide(L)'
;MGTTTKDLQRPTPWTLLYADDVMLTSEQKENCELQMRAWSERLARFALRLDVRKAEYMTTSLDEHPTIQVDIIDHSRTEYFKYIGSTLSADGSLAHEVVARINSAWLKWPLMTEVLCDETTVDCIKSKVYRAVVRVLTSHQ
;
A
#
# COMPACT_ATOMS: atom_id res chain seq x y z
N MET A 1 4.35 8.58 -17.29
CA MET A 1 5.10 8.35 -16.03
C MET A 1 6.05 7.17 -16.13
N GLY A 2 5.60 5.98 -16.55
CA GLY A 2 6.44 4.77 -16.54
C GLY A 2 7.65 4.74 -17.48
N THR A 3 7.90 5.72 -18.34
CA THR A 3 9.13 5.83 -19.18
C THR A 3 10.22 6.68 -18.55
N THR A 4 9.85 7.50 -17.57
CA THR A 4 10.70 8.57 -17.03
C THR A 4 11.52 8.13 -15.82
N THR A 5 11.13 7.04 -15.15
CA THR A 5 11.83 6.51 -13.97
C THR A 5 12.25 5.05 -14.15
N LYS A 6 12.19 4.50 -15.39
CA LYS A 6 12.52 3.09 -15.67
C LYS A 6 13.93 2.72 -15.22
N ASP A 7 14.87 3.64 -15.36
CA ASP A 7 16.27 3.49 -14.98
C ASP A 7 16.47 3.34 -13.46
N LEU A 8 15.52 3.85 -12.67
CA LEU A 8 15.54 3.73 -11.20
C LEU A 8 14.72 2.55 -10.67
N GLN A 9 13.87 1.95 -11.50
CA GLN A 9 13.00 0.86 -11.08
C GLN A 9 13.78 -0.45 -10.99
N ARG A 10 13.77 -1.05 -9.80
CA ARG A 10 14.27 -2.41 -9.55
C ARG A 10 13.11 -3.41 -9.65
N PRO A 11 13.36 -4.68 -9.99
CA PRO A 11 12.31 -5.69 -10.05
C PRO A 11 11.64 -5.86 -8.68
N THR A 12 10.37 -6.29 -8.68
CA THR A 12 9.63 -6.64 -7.46
C THR A 12 10.47 -7.59 -6.59
N PRO A 13 10.55 -7.37 -5.26
CA PRO A 13 9.78 -6.42 -4.44
C PRO A 13 10.46 -5.05 -4.19
N TRP A 14 11.59 -4.76 -4.84
CA TRP A 14 12.48 -3.64 -4.51
C TRP A 14 11.91 -2.25 -4.86
N THR A 15 11.12 -2.17 -5.92
CA THR A 15 10.42 -0.95 -6.33
C THR A 15 9.02 -1.33 -6.78
N LEU A 16 8.01 -0.69 -6.18
CA LEU A 16 6.63 -0.77 -6.62
C LEU A 16 6.17 0.63 -7.03
N LEU A 17 5.60 0.74 -8.23
CA LEU A 17 5.09 2.00 -8.76
C LEU A 17 3.66 1.79 -9.22
N TYR A 18 2.75 2.65 -8.78
CA TYR A 18 1.37 2.67 -9.23
C TYR A 18 0.84 4.10 -9.27
N ALA A 19 0.39 4.56 -10.44
CA ALA A 19 -0.01 5.95 -10.65
C ALA A 19 1.05 6.94 -10.14
N ASP A 20 0.74 7.71 -9.10
CA ASP A 20 1.60 8.67 -8.41
C ASP A 20 2.27 8.12 -7.13
N ASP A 21 1.88 6.92 -6.67
CA ASP A 21 2.45 6.26 -5.50
C ASP A 21 3.69 5.45 -5.87
N VAL A 22 4.76 5.59 -5.07
CA VAL A 22 5.99 4.79 -5.17
C VAL A 22 6.34 4.21 -3.79
N MET A 23 6.66 2.92 -3.78
CA MET A 23 7.20 2.24 -2.61
C MET A 23 8.60 1.72 -2.94
N LEU A 24 9.56 2.11 -2.10
CA LEU A 24 10.96 1.72 -2.18
C LEU A 24 11.26 0.77 -1.03
N THR A 25 11.90 -0.37 -1.33
CA THR A 25 12.35 -1.29 -0.30
C THR A 25 13.84 -1.57 -0.45
N SER A 26 14.49 -1.79 0.69
CA SER A 26 15.93 -2.00 0.78
C SER A 26 16.24 -2.81 2.04
N GLU A 27 17.30 -3.61 1.98
CA GLU A 27 17.81 -4.33 3.16
C GLU A 27 18.61 -3.41 4.09
N GLN A 28 19.12 -2.29 3.56
CA GLN A 28 19.91 -1.32 4.29
C GLN A 28 19.24 0.06 4.23
N LYS A 29 19.19 0.74 5.37
CA LYS A 29 18.68 2.11 5.51
C LYS A 29 19.39 3.07 4.56
N GLU A 30 20.72 3.02 4.47
CA GLU A 30 21.52 3.93 3.65
C GLU A 30 21.17 3.79 2.16
N ASN A 31 20.93 2.56 1.70
CA ASN A 31 20.50 2.33 0.33
C ASN A 31 19.07 2.83 0.08
N CYS A 32 18.17 2.75 1.07
CA CYS A 32 16.84 3.36 0.96
C CYS A 32 16.92 4.90 0.81
N GLU A 33 17.75 5.55 1.63
CA GLU A 33 18.00 7.00 1.56
C GLU A 33 18.59 7.42 0.21
N LEU A 34 19.57 6.66 -0.30
CA LEU A 34 20.17 6.90 -1.62
C LEU A 34 19.15 6.75 -2.75
N GLN A 35 18.30 5.73 -2.71
CA GLN A 35 17.23 5.55 -3.68
C GLN A 35 16.27 6.74 -3.63
N MET A 36 15.79 7.13 -2.45
CA MET A 36 14.85 8.25 -2.34
C MET A 36 15.43 9.57 -2.87
N ARG A 37 16.72 9.85 -2.63
CA ARG A 37 17.42 11.00 -3.23
C ARG A 37 17.49 10.91 -4.75
N ALA A 38 17.88 9.75 -5.30
CA ALA A 38 17.94 9.54 -6.74
C ALA A 38 16.56 9.76 -7.41
N TRP A 39 15.48 9.31 -6.76
CA TRP A 39 14.11 9.55 -7.19
C TRP A 39 13.73 11.04 -7.11
N SER A 40 14.07 11.72 -6.01
CA SER A 40 13.85 13.17 -5.82
C SER A 40 14.51 13.99 -6.95
N GLU A 41 15.80 13.74 -7.20
CA GLU A 41 16.57 14.41 -8.26
C GLU A 41 16.00 14.11 -9.66
N ARG A 42 15.63 12.85 -9.92
CA ARG A 42 15.08 12.44 -11.22
C ARG A 42 13.75 13.11 -11.48
N LEU A 43 12.86 13.16 -10.48
CA LEU A 43 11.55 13.80 -10.58
C LEU A 43 11.69 15.32 -10.75
N ALA A 44 12.64 15.95 -10.07
CA ALA A 44 12.91 17.39 -10.20
C ALA A 44 13.26 17.78 -11.65
N ARG A 45 13.95 16.92 -12.41
CA ARG A 45 14.24 17.14 -13.85
C ARG A 45 13.00 17.23 -14.73
N PHE A 46 11.85 16.72 -14.26
CA PHE A 46 10.56 16.80 -14.94
C PHE A 46 9.59 17.77 -14.27
N ALA A 47 10.08 18.66 -13.41
CA ALA A 47 9.27 19.56 -12.60
C ALA A 47 8.24 18.83 -11.71
N LEU A 48 8.53 17.57 -11.34
CA LEU A 48 7.79 16.79 -10.35
C LEU A 48 8.53 16.84 -9.02
N ARG A 49 7.81 16.70 -7.91
CA ARG A 49 8.38 16.73 -6.55
C ARG A 49 7.77 15.61 -5.72
N LEU A 50 8.59 14.92 -4.94
CA LEU A 50 8.10 14.03 -3.90
C LEU A 50 7.45 14.86 -2.79
N ASP A 51 6.25 14.45 -2.35
CA ASP A 51 5.61 15.04 -1.18
C ASP A 51 6.19 14.40 0.07
N VAL A 52 7.28 14.97 0.57
CA VAL A 52 8.01 14.47 1.74
C VAL A 52 7.09 14.37 2.97
N ARG A 53 6.03 15.19 3.06
CA ARG A 53 5.08 15.12 4.20
C ARG A 53 4.19 13.89 4.18
N LYS A 54 4.01 13.26 3.01
CA LYS A 54 3.24 12.01 2.84
C LYS A 54 4.13 10.78 2.78
N ALA A 55 5.45 10.97 2.71
CA ALA A 55 6.36 9.85 2.75
C ALA A 55 6.32 9.23 4.15
N GLU A 56 6.27 7.91 4.21
CA GLU A 56 6.31 7.15 5.46
C GLU A 56 7.53 6.24 5.43
N TYR A 57 8.12 5.98 6.60
CA TYR A 57 9.24 5.05 6.75
C TYR A 57 8.87 3.93 7.72
N MET A 58 9.05 2.69 7.28
CA MET A 58 8.91 1.49 8.11
C MET A 58 10.16 0.64 7.99
N THR A 59 10.58 0.04 9.10
CA THR A 59 11.62 -0.99 9.15
C THR A 59 11.16 -2.15 10.01
N THR A 60 11.60 -3.35 9.66
CA THR A 60 11.30 -4.58 10.40
C THR A 60 12.38 -4.89 11.44
N SER A 61 13.49 -4.15 11.44
CA SER A 61 14.58 -4.36 12.38
C SER A 61 14.29 -3.65 13.72
N LEU A 62 14.59 -4.34 14.81
CA LEU A 62 14.39 -3.81 16.16
C LEU A 62 15.51 -2.84 16.59
N ASP A 63 16.68 -2.92 15.94
CA ASP A 63 17.91 -2.20 16.31
C ASP A 63 18.17 -0.92 15.51
N GLU A 64 17.36 -0.60 14.50
CA GLU A 64 17.55 0.61 13.70
C GLU A 64 17.00 1.87 14.40
N HIS A 65 17.77 2.95 14.32
CA HIS A 65 17.41 4.27 14.82
C HIS A 65 15.98 4.67 14.44
N PRO A 66 15.24 5.38 15.33
CA PRO A 66 13.81 5.66 15.16
C PRO A 66 13.47 6.57 13.96
N THR A 67 14.48 7.06 13.24
CA THR A 67 14.30 8.05 12.20
C THR A 67 15.23 7.85 11.00
N ILE A 68 14.70 8.10 9.81
CA ILE A 68 15.46 8.21 8.56
C ILE A 68 15.59 9.67 8.17
N GLN A 69 16.79 10.06 7.72
CA GLN A 69 17.03 11.39 7.19
C GLN A 69 16.94 11.39 5.67
N VAL A 70 15.86 11.98 5.15
CA VAL A 70 15.74 12.28 3.72
C VAL A 70 15.59 13.77 3.52
N ASP A 71 16.51 14.37 2.75
CA ASP A 71 16.39 15.73 2.21
C ASP A 71 16.02 16.83 3.24
N ILE A 72 16.41 16.67 4.53
CA ILE A 72 16.23 17.58 5.69
C ILE A 72 15.04 17.25 6.62
N ILE A 73 14.18 16.28 6.27
CA ILE A 73 13.02 15.90 7.11
C ILE A 73 13.26 14.51 7.74
N ASP A 74 13.15 14.48 9.07
CA ASP A 74 13.24 13.27 9.87
C ASP A 74 11.87 12.57 9.84
N HIS A 75 11.81 11.41 9.20
CA HIS A 75 10.58 10.61 9.15
C HIS A 75 10.56 9.65 10.34
N SER A 76 9.62 9.86 11.27
CA SER A 76 9.40 8.92 12.37
C SER A 76 9.02 7.56 11.82
N ARG A 77 9.70 6.51 12.31
CA ARG A 77 9.33 5.13 12.03
C ARG A 77 7.84 4.90 12.32
N THR A 78 7.12 4.35 11.35
CA THR A 78 5.76 3.83 11.53
C THR A 78 5.79 2.32 11.76
N GLU A 79 4.86 1.82 12.56
CA GLU A 79 4.63 0.38 12.75
C GLU A 79 3.77 -0.22 11.63
N TYR A 80 3.03 0.63 10.91
CA TYR A 80 2.15 0.22 9.82
C TYR A 80 2.44 1.07 8.58
N PHE A 81 2.67 0.42 7.45
CA PHE A 81 2.93 1.08 6.17
C PHE A 81 1.81 0.76 5.19
N LYS A 82 1.15 1.78 4.63
CA LYS A 82 0.04 1.58 3.69
C LYS A 82 0.48 1.77 2.24
N TYR A 83 0.15 0.80 1.39
CA TYR A 83 0.40 0.89 -0.05
C TYR A 83 -0.77 0.32 -0.86
N ILE A 84 -1.37 1.12 -1.75
CA ILE A 84 -2.50 0.75 -2.63
C ILE A 84 -3.61 -0.03 -1.88
N GLY A 85 -3.96 0.44 -0.68
CA GLY A 85 -5.03 -0.16 0.13
C GLY A 85 -4.65 -1.44 0.89
N SER A 86 -3.41 -1.92 0.76
CA SER A 86 -2.84 -2.96 1.64
C SER A 86 -2.02 -2.30 2.74
N THR A 87 -1.93 -2.95 3.90
CA THR A 87 -1.20 -2.42 5.07
C THR A 87 -0.18 -3.45 5.52
N LEU A 88 1.10 -3.10 5.45
CA LEU A 88 2.19 -3.90 5.98
C LEU A 88 2.43 -3.54 7.45
N SER A 89 2.81 -4.53 8.24
CA SER A 89 3.18 -4.35 9.65
C SER A 89 4.70 -4.52 9.81
N ALA A 90 5.31 -3.75 10.70
CA ALA A 90 6.74 -3.78 10.97
C ALA A 90 7.22 -5.15 11.51
N ASP A 91 6.36 -5.88 12.21
CA ASP A 91 6.62 -7.26 12.67
C ASP A 91 6.46 -8.32 11.56
N GLY A 92 6.13 -7.91 10.32
CA GLY A 92 5.84 -8.79 9.19
C GLY A 92 4.49 -9.52 9.29
N SER A 93 3.66 -9.20 10.29
CA SER A 93 2.37 -9.84 10.49
C SER A 93 1.31 -9.33 9.51
N LEU A 94 0.53 -10.26 8.97
CA LEU A 94 -0.65 -9.96 8.16
C LEU A 94 -1.93 -9.81 9.01
N ALA A 95 -1.85 -10.08 10.32
CA ALA A 95 -3.03 -10.14 11.19
C ALA A 95 -3.83 -8.83 11.18
N HIS A 96 -3.13 -7.69 11.24
CA HIS A 96 -3.78 -6.37 11.23
C HIS A 96 -4.53 -6.12 9.93
N GLU A 97 -3.91 -6.41 8.77
CA GLU A 97 -4.55 -6.24 7.47
C GLU A 97 -5.76 -7.16 7.31
N VAL A 98 -5.64 -8.43 7.70
CA VAL A 98 -6.76 -9.40 7.63
C VAL A 98 -7.93 -8.91 8.47
N VAL A 99 -7.70 -8.49 9.71
CA VAL A 99 -8.75 -7.96 10.59
C VAL A 99 -9.36 -6.69 10.00
N ALA A 100 -8.55 -5.77 9.48
CA ALA A 100 -9.04 -4.53 8.86
C ALA A 100 -9.93 -4.80 7.63
N ARG A 101 -9.56 -5.76 6.77
CA ARG A 101 -10.35 -6.17 5.60
C ARG A 101 -11.65 -6.84 6.01
N ILE A 102 -11.59 -7.74 7.00
CA ILE A 102 -12.78 -8.40 7.57
C ILE A 102 -13.75 -7.35 8.12
N ASN A 103 -13.27 -6.41 8.94
CA ASN A 103 -14.10 -5.35 9.51
C ASN A 103 -14.70 -4.44 8.43
N SER A 104 -13.91 -4.08 7.42
CA SER A 104 -14.39 -3.28 6.28
C SER A 104 -15.49 -3.98 5.48
N ALA A 105 -15.38 -5.31 5.33
CA ALA A 105 -16.41 -6.13 4.70
C ALA A 105 -17.67 -6.21 5.58
N TRP A 106 -17.50 -6.45 6.88
CA TRP A 106 -18.61 -6.50 7.85
C TRP A 106 -19.39 -5.19 7.93
N LEU A 107 -18.74 -4.03 7.88
CA LEU A 107 -19.44 -2.74 7.88
C LEU A 107 -20.33 -2.54 6.64
N LYS A 108 -19.97 -3.16 5.51
CA LYS A 108 -20.77 -3.13 4.28
C LYS A 108 -21.79 -4.27 4.20
N TRP A 109 -21.71 -5.25 5.09
CA TRP A 109 -22.58 -6.43 5.11
C TRP A 109 -24.08 -6.08 5.15
N PRO A 110 -24.55 -5.11 5.96
CA PRO A 110 -25.98 -4.77 6.00
C PRO A 110 -26.54 -4.34 4.64
N LEU A 111 -25.76 -3.55 3.87
CA LEU A 111 -26.14 -3.11 2.52
C LEU A 111 -26.22 -4.30 1.54
N MET A 112 -25.42 -5.34 1.77
CA MET A 112 -25.44 -6.52 0.92
C MET A 112 -26.56 -7.48 1.29
N THR A 113 -26.88 -7.61 2.58
CA THR A 113 -27.98 -8.48 3.04
C THR A 113 -29.33 -8.00 2.54
N GLU A 114 -29.51 -6.70 2.33
CA GLU A 114 -30.74 -6.17 1.72
C GLU A 114 -31.00 -6.80 0.35
N VAL A 115 -29.97 -7.07 -0.46
CA VAL A 115 -30.14 -7.68 -1.79
C VAL A 115 -30.01 -9.21 -1.73
N LEU A 116 -29.06 -9.72 -0.95
CA LEU A 116 -28.75 -11.15 -0.88
C LEU A 116 -29.80 -11.95 -0.11
N CYS A 117 -30.40 -11.35 0.92
CA CYS A 117 -31.40 -11.99 1.78
C CYS A 117 -32.84 -11.59 1.45
N ASP A 118 -33.06 -10.65 0.51
CA ASP A 118 -34.40 -10.31 0.05
C ASP A 118 -35.00 -11.43 -0.81
N GLU A 119 -36.13 -11.98 -0.38
CA GLU A 119 -36.84 -13.05 -1.09
C GLU A 119 -37.39 -12.60 -2.45
N THR A 120 -37.61 -11.30 -2.66
CA THR A 120 -38.17 -10.74 -3.90
C THR A 120 -37.11 -10.52 -4.99
N THR A 121 -35.84 -10.40 -4.62
CA THR A 121 -34.73 -10.27 -5.56
C THR A 121 -34.44 -11.60 -6.27
N VAL A 122 -34.38 -11.57 -7.60
CA VAL A 122 -34.07 -12.73 -8.44
C VAL A 122 -32.63 -13.25 -8.23
N ASP A 123 -32.47 -14.57 -8.22
CA ASP A 123 -31.19 -15.25 -7.95
C ASP A 123 -30.06 -14.84 -8.89
N CYS A 124 -30.38 -14.46 -10.13
CA CYS A 124 -29.36 -14.01 -11.08
C CYS A 124 -28.70 -12.70 -10.63
N ILE A 125 -29.44 -11.80 -9.97
CA ILE A 125 -28.92 -10.56 -9.41
C ILE A 125 -28.12 -10.87 -8.14
N LYS A 126 -28.65 -11.71 -7.25
CA LYS A 126 -27.90 -12.19 -6.06
C LYS A 126 -26.57 -12.83 -6.43
N SER A 127 -26.56 -13.68 -7.45
CA SER A 127 -25.35 -14.31 -7.99
C SER A 127 -24.34 -13.29 -8.53
N LYS A 128 -24.80 -12.22 -9.20
CA LYS A 128 -23.91 -11.15 -9.68
C LYS A 128 -23.30 -10.38 -8.51
N VAL A 129 -24.10 -10.00 -7.51
CA VAL A 129 -23.64 -9.31 -6.30
C VAL A 129 -22.65 -10.18 -5.52
N TYR A 130 -22.96 -11.46 -5.33
CA TYR A 130 -22.08 -12.41 -4.67
C TYR A 130 -20.72 -12.53 -5.36
N ARG A 131 -20.70 -12.69 -6.70
CA ARG A 131 -19.43 -12.79 -7.44
C ARG A 131 -18.64 -11.48 -7.45
N ALA A 132 -19.33 -10.34 -7.56
CA ALA A 132 -18.68 -9.04 -7.66
C ALA A 132 -18.08 -8.57 -6.32
N VAL A 133 -18.73 -8.91 -5.20
CA VAL A 133 -18.35 -8.36 -3.89
C VAL A 133 -17.82 -9.43 -2.95
N VAL A 134 -18.59 -10.48 -2.71
CA VAL A 134 -18.25 -11.50 -1.69
C VAL A 134 -17.07 -12.35 -2.15
N ARG A 135 -17.10 -12.86 -3.39
CA ARG A 135 -16.02 -13.69 -3.92
C ARG A 135 -14.69 -12.93 -3.99
N VAL A 136 -14.69 -11.66 -4.37
CA VAL A 136 -13.45 -10.86 -4.47
C VAL A 136 -12.80 -10.66 -3.10
N LEU A 137 -13.60 -10.59 -2.03
CA LEU A 137 -13.09 -10.46 -0.67
C LEU A 137 -12.58 -11.78 -0.07
N THR A 138 -13.07 -12.92 -0.55
CA THR A 138 -12.72 -14.26 -0.03
C THR A 138 -11.73 -15.02 -0.92
N SER A 139 -11.47 -14.56 -2.14
CA SER A 139 -10.47 -15.14 -3.04
C SER A 139 -9.11 -14.51 -2.76
N HIS A 140 -8.12 -15.30 -2.33
CA HIS A 140 -6.72 -14.87 -2.40
C HIS A 140 -6.33 -14.69 -3.88
N GLN A 141 -5.84 -13.50 -4.22
CA GLN A 141 -5.34 -13.15 -5.54
C GLN A 141 -3.83 -13.38 -5.61
#